data_AF-A0A926KYR2-F1
#
_entry.id   AF-A0A926KYR2-F1
#
_cell.length_a   1.000
_cell.length_b   1.000
_cell.length_c   1.000
_cell.angle_alpha   90.00
_cell.angle_beta   90.00
_cell.angle_gamma   90.00
#
_symmetry.space_group_name_H-M   'P 1'
#
loop_
_entity.id
_entity.type
_entity.pdbx_description
1 polymer ?
#
loop_
_entity_poly.entity_id
_entity_poly.type
_entity_poly.pdbx_seq_one_letter_code
_entity_poly.pdbx_strand_id
1 'polypeptide(L)'
;MGAGRGKQSKIDELSMVNNQALRDQELVERARLGDTEAFGELIHAHRGRARQWAEHVTGDPHLADDVVQEALIRAFLHVGTLADTTRFLPWLHRIVQNQAKMRLRRGGPFRRERPIGGWNEQDSVGGRNVDWENLESILYHLTRTTAMAADKENNPEELLLRKELYETIQVLLHCLNRKERGMFEAYFFRQLSPDEIAALYQTTTGSVHTYLHRSRRKLRQAHVRILLGLPPEKGGAELMHARKIVLTEWPVTSAVLITFIDRIGHMLATLGDQRTMTELMGMSGFAFRFKISDKTTYADGIYIFDWRQTLSTLFKELGYKVSILCGQLSQAAIPLLAASERFPVVLPIEEAVLPFIRKYVDKGKPVLYFDTLATLPHVHEWALIYGYDDNKREVYVTDIMRPEGKTLSYEDLAENPLRFLAGIDEKIEVKNESKVERALRQLRFAVRYARTGCDYWPSTVYLSYTSGLAAYDRWIGYMNSPTVLPNRYGMGQLAAVYAEAKRYAAKFLLTIPLTGEAMRLVLLASEAYVQAAAELEIVSNKVPFMRSSALLSPETKNECAKLLEKAKEFETAGIGYLENALSTWDREEK
;
A
#
# COMPACT_ATOMS: atom_id res chain seq x y z
N MET A 1 31.40 20.61 -41.81
CA MET A 1 31.69 19.69 -40.68
C MET A 1 31.46 20.33 -39.28
N GLY A 2 30.52 21.28 -39.11
CA GLY A 2 30.34 22.02 -37.84
C GLY A 2 29.20 21.56 -36.92
N ALA A 3 28.29 20.68 -37.38
CA ALA A 3 27.09 20.31 -36.62
C ALA A 3 27.27 19.13 -35.64
N GLY A 4 28.39 18.40 -35.71
CA GLY A 4 28.67 17.24 -34.85
C GLY A 4 29.27 17.57 -33.48
N ARG A 5 30.05 18.66 -33.37
CA ARG A 5 30.73 19.03 -32.11
C ARG A 5 29.79 19.56 -31.03
N GLY A 6 28.73 20.28 -31.39
CA GLY A 6 27.76 20.83 -30.43
C GLY A 6 26.80 19.79 -29.84
N LYS A 7 26.56 18.68 -30.54
CA LYS A 7 25.75 17.56 -30.01
C LYS A 7 26.57 16.71 -29.04
N GLN A 8 27.84 16.45 -29.36
CA GLN A 8 28.73 15.69 -28.48
C GLN A 8 29.01 16.44 -27.17
N SER A 9 29.29 17.76 -27.23
CA SER A 9 29.50 18.59 -26.03
C SER A 9 28.27 18.65 -25.11
N LYS A 10 27.04 18.67 -25.66
CA LYS A 10 25.81 18.62 -24.86
C LYS A 10 25.58 17.24 -24.22
N ILE A 11 25.93 16.17 -24.92
CA ILE A 11 25.83 14.79 -24.40
C ILE A 11 26.89 14.58 -23.29
N ASP A 12 28.08 15.13 -23.46
CA ASP A 12 29.15 15.08 -22.45
C ASP A 12 28.78 15.93 -21.22
N GLU A 13 28.20 17.12 -21.38
CA GLU A 13 27.66 17.93 -20.27
C GLU A 13 26.52 17.23 -19.53
N LEU A 14 25.56 16.62 -20.25
CA LEU A 14 24.44 15.89 -19.65
C LEU A 14 24.89 14.64 -18.88
N SER A 15 25.92 13.94 -19.39
CA SER A 15 26.49 12.75 -18.72
C SER A 15 27.33 13.11 -17.47
N MET A 16 28.07 14.23 -17.49
CA MET A 16 28.79 14.74 -16.31
C MET A 16 27.83 15.19 -15.20
N VAL A 17 26.72 15.87 -15.53
CA VAL A 17 25.71 16.31 -14.56
C VAL A 17 25.01 15.10 -13.92
N ASN A 18 24.72 14.05 -14.69
CA ASN A 18 24.09 12.83 -14.17
C ASN A 18 25.01 12.04 -13.23
N ASN A 19 26.31 11.95 -13.56
CA ASN A 19 27.32 11.32 -12.69
C ASN A 19 27.55 12.08 -11.39
N GLN A 20 27.49 13.42 -11.41
CA GLN A 20 27.63 14.24 -10.20
C GLN A 20 26.44 14.03 -9.24
N ALA A 21 25.20 13.94 -9.76
CA ALA A 21 24.00 13.72 -8.94
C ALA A 21 23.97 12.33 -8.30
N LEU A 22 24.38 11.29 -9.03
CA LEU A 22 24.52 9.93 -8.51
C LEU A 22 25.60 9.85 -7.42
N ARG A 23 26.74 10.52 -7.63
CA ARG A 23 27.82 10.61 -6.64
C ARG A 23 27.40 11.38 -5.39
N ASP A 24 26.69 12.50 -5.54
CA ASP A 24 26.16 13.27 -4.43
C ASP A 24 25.16 12.43 -3.61
N GLN A 25 24.32 11.63 -4.26
CA GLN A 25 23.37 10.75 -3.58
C GLN A 25 24.07 9.69 -2.72
N GLU A 26 25.09 9.02 -3.27
CA GLU A 26 25.87 8.00 -2.55
C GLU A 26 26.61 8.59 -1.34
N LEU A 27 27.18 9.78 -1.48
CA LEU A 27 27.84 10.51 -0.39
C LEU A 27 26.84 10.94 0.70
N VAL A 28 25.61 11.32 0.33
CA VAL A 28 24.54 11.66 1.29
C VAL A 28 24.09 10.43 2.07
N GLU A 29 23.95 9.26 1.43
CA GLU A 29 23.58 8.02 2.11
C GLU A 29 24.62 7.58 3.14
N ARG A 30 25.91 7.67 2.79
CA ARG A 30 27.02 7.40 3.72
C ARG A 30 27.08 8.43 4.86
N ALA A 31 26.92 9.71 4.56
CA ALA A 31 26.89 10.77 5.56
C ALA A 31 25.74 10.60 6.57
N ARG A 32 24.57 10.09 6.14
CA ARG A 32 23.44 9.77 7.04
C ARG A 32 23.75 8.67 8.04
N LEU A 33 24.64 7.74 7.68
CA LEU A 33 25.09 6.62 8.53
C LEU A 33 26.22 7.02 9.48
N GLY A 34 26.62 8.29 9.50
CA GLY A 34 27.66 8.82 10.40
C GLY A 34 29.08 8.81 9.81
N ASP A 35 29.22 8.55 8.51
CA ASP A 35 30.50 8.65 7.80
C ASP A 35 30.90 10.13 7.63
N THR A 36 31.82 10.59 8.47
CA THR A 36 32.28 11.99 8.51
C THR A 36 33.14 12.36 7.29
N GLU A 37 33.82 11.41 6.67
CA GLU A 37 34.63 11.63 5.47
C GLU A 37 33.72 11.84 4.25
N ALA A 38 32.67 11.02 4.12
CA ALA A 38 31.67 11.19 3.06
C ALA A 38 30.95 12.55 3.12
N PHE A 39 30.64 13.02 4.33
CA PHE A 39 30.09 14.37 4.52
C PHE A 39 31.11 15.46 4.16
N GLY A 40 32.39 15.26 4.51
CA GLY A 40 33.48 16.17 4.15
C GLY A 40 33.63 16.34 2.64
N GLU A 41 33.60 15.24 1.89
CA GLU A 41 33.66 15.25 0.42
C GLU A 41 32.46 15.98 -0.21
N LEU A 42 31.25 15.69 0.31
CA LEU A 42 30.02 16.32 -0.14
C LEU A 42 30.04 17.83 0.10
N ILE A 43 30.47 18.28 1.28
CA ILE A 43 30.58 19.71 1.58
C ILE A 43 31.66 20.38 0.74
N HIS A 44 32.80 19.73 0.52
CA HIS A 44 33.86 20.30 -0.31
C HIS A 44 33.37 20.58 -1.75
N ALA A 45 32.50 19.73 -2.30
CA ALA A 45 31.92 19.91 -3.64
C ALA A 45 30.89 21.07 -3.71
N HIS A 46 30.21 21.38 -2.60
CA HIS A 46 29.09 22.35 -2.58
C HIS A 46 29.38 23.65 -1.84
N ARG A 47 30.52 23.76 -1.13
CA ARG A 47 30.91 24.95 -0.34
C ARG A 47 30.97 26.22 -1.16
N GLY A 48 31.49 26.17 -2.40
CA GLY A 48 31.55 27.33 -3.28
C GLY A 48 30.16 27.89 -3.63
N ARG A 49 29.18 27.01 -3.86
CA ARG A 49 27.77 27.40 -4.10
C ARG A 49 27.12 27.93 -2.83
N ALA A 50 27.37 27.30 -1.68
CA ALA A 50 26.89 27.80 -0.39
C ALA A 50 27.39 29.22 -0.10
N ARG A 51 28.66 29.51 -0.39
CA ARG A 51 29.22 30.86 -0.25
C ARG A 51 28.54 31.88 -1.14
N GLN A 52 28.33 31.56 -2.42
CA GLN A 52 27.60 32.44 -3.35
C GLN A 52 26.18 32.73 -2.87
N TRP A 53 25.47 31.72 -2.34
CA TRP A 53 24.12 31.92 -1.79
C TRP A 53 24.11 32.79 -0.54
N ALA A 54 25.09 32.62 0.36
CA ALA A 54 25.22 33.46 1.53
C ALA A 54 25.56 34.90 1.14
N GLU A 55 26.55 35.09 0.25
CA GLU A 55 27.00 36.40 -0.24
C GLU A 55 25.89 37.18 -0.95
N HIS A 56 25.06 36.50 -1.73
CA HIS A 56 23.90 37.11 -2.38
C HIS A 56 22.88 37.68 -1.38
N VAL A 57 22.83 37.12 -0.17
CA VAL A 57 21.93 37.55 0.90
C VAL A 57 22.60 38.57 1.82
N THR A 58 23.89 38.40 2.14
CA THR A 58 24.63 39.21 3.11
C THR A 58 25.24 40.47 2.54
N GLY A 59 25.53 40.50 1.22
CA GLY A 59 26.23 41.61 0.56
C GLY A 59 27.67 41.82 1.02
N ASP A 60 28.21 40.91 1.85
CA ASP A 60 29.57 40.95 2.42
C ASP A 60 30.21 39.56 2.34
N PRO A 61 31.33 39.40 1.62
CA PRO A 61 32.07 38.15 1.52
C PRO A 61 32.56 37.58 2.86
N HIS A 62 32.91 38.42 3.83
CA HIS A 62 33.40 37.97 5.13
C HIS A 62 32.25 37.43 6.00
N LEU A 63 31.12 38.14 6.02
CA LEU A 63 29.91 37.67 6.69
C LEU A 63 29.32 36.41 6.03
N ALA A 64 29.49 36.27 4.71
CA ALA A 64 29.08 35.07 3.97
C ALA A 64 29.86 33.83 4.42
N ASP A 65 31.17 33.96 4.68
CA ASP A 65 31.99 32.84 5.16
C ASP A 65 31.58 32.37 6.56
N ASP A 66 31.24 33.28 7.47
CA ASP A 66 30.71 32.95 8.80
C ASP A 66 29.37 32.22 8.72
N VAL A 67 28.46 32.73 7.86
CA VAL A 67 27.15 32.13 7.62
C VAL A 67 27.27 30.73 7.05
N VAL A 68 28.19 30.52 6.11
CA VAL A 68 28.47 29.20 5.56
C VAL A 68 29.00 28.27 6.63
N GLN A 69 29.94 28.71 7.48
CA GLN A 69 30.44 27.86 8.57
C GLN A 69 29.33 27.41 9.51
N GLU A 70 28.46 28.32 9.95
CA GLU A 70 27.35 27.99 10.84
C GLU A 70 26.31 27.08 10.14
N ALA A 71 26.04 27.32 8.86
CA ALA A 71 25.16 26.49 8.05
C ALA A 71 25.70 25.07 7.86
N LEU A 72 27.01 24.91 7.67
CA LEU A 72 27.66 23.62 7.51
C LEU A 72 27.65 22.80 8.80
N ILE A 73 27.83 23.45 9.97
CA ILE A 73 27.70 22.80 11.27
C ILE A 73 26.26 22.29 11.47
N ARG A 74 25.26 23.11 11.14
CA ARG A 74 23.85 22.69 11.23
C ARG A 74 23.50 21.59 10.23
N ALA A 75 24.06 21.65 9.01
CA ALA A 75 23.91 20.60 8.03
C ALA A 75 24.50 19.28 8.54
N PHE A 76 25.67 19.31 9.17
CA PHE A 76 26.28 18.11 9.77
C PHE A 76 25.41 17.51 10.86
N LEU A 77 24.86 18.34 11.75
CA LEU A 77 24.00 17.89 12.85
C LEU A 77 22.64 17.32 12.39
N HIS A 78 22.18 17.67 11.19
CA HIS A 78 20.83 17.35 10.72
C HIS A 78 20.78 16.53 9.44
N VAL A 79 21.91 16.18 8.83
CA VAL A 79 21.96 15.36 7.61
C VAL A 79 21.25 14.00 7.79
N GLY A 80 21.31 13.41 8.98
CA GLY A 80 20.60 12.16 9.30
C GLY A 80 19.07 12.26 9.22
N THR A 81 18.50 13.46 9.30
CA THR A 81 17.05 13.71 9.22
C THR A 81 16.54 13.90 7.79
N LEU A 82 17.44 13.94 6.80
CA LEU A 82 17.07 14.11 5.40
C LEU A 82 16.40 12.82 4.86
N ALA A 83 15.11 12.90 4.58
CA ALA A 83 14.31 11.75 4.13
C ALA A 83 14.55 11.38 2.65
N ASP A 84 14.90 12.35 1.81
CA ASP A 84 15.14 12.18 0.37
C ASP A 84 16.56 12.65 0.02
N THR A 85 17.42 11.71 -0.37
CA THR A 85 18.84 11.95 -0.63
C THR A 85 19.07 12.70 -1.95
N THR A 86 18.11 12.68 -2.87
CA THR A 86 18.16 13.43 -4.14
C THR A 86 17.99 14.94 -3.95
N ARG A 87 17.55 15.37 -2.75
CA ARG A 87 17.23 16.78 -2.43
C ARG A 87 18.26 17.49 -1.55
N PHE A 88 19.48 16.96 -1.48
CA PHE A 88 20.53 17.54 -0.65
C PHE A 88 20.84 19.00 -0.98
N LEU A 89 20.96 19.34 -2.26
CA LEU A 89 21.29 20.71 -2.71
C LEU A 89 20.20 21.74 -2.35
N PRO A 90 18.92 21.51 -2.66
CA PRO A 90 17.83 22.38 -2.22
C PRO A 90 17.73 22.49 -0.69
N TRP A 91 18.02 21.39 0.03
CA TRP A 91 18.02 21.37 1.49
C TRP A 91 19.16 22.22 2.08
N LEU A 92 20.39 22.07 1.56
CA LEU A 92 21.57 22.84 1.97
C LEU A 92 21.37 24.33 1.67
N HIS A 93 20.86 24.66 0.48
CA HIS A 93 20.55 26.04 0.10
C HIS A 93 19.62 26.73 1.11
N ARG A 94 18.58 26.02 1.58
CA ARG A 94 17.64 26.55 2.57
C ARG A 94 18.30 26.80 3.92
N ILE A 95 19.19 25.92 4.37
CA ILE A 95 19.95 26.11 5.61
C ILE A 95 20.81 27.38 5.51
N VAL A 96 21.55 27.52 4.40
CA VAL A 96 22.44 28.66 4.15
C VAL A 96 21.67 29.98 4.08
N GLN A 97 20.57 30.04 3.32
CA GLN A 97 19.74 31.25 3.25
C GLN A 97 19.16 31.63 4.61
N ASN A 98 18.74 30.65 5.41
CA ASN A 98 18.19 30.92 6.73
C ASN A 98 19.25 31.44 7.70
N GLN A 99 20.48 30.90 7.66
CA GLN A 99 21.59 31.43 8.44
C GLN A 99 21.96 32.86 8.02
N ALA A 100 21.99 33.12 6.72
CA ALA A 100 22.27 34.46 6.18
C ALA A 100 21.23 35.48 6.68
N LYS A 101 19.94 35.16 6.57
CA LYS A 101 18.84 36.02 7.04
C LYS A 101 18.85 36.19 8.56
N MET A 102 19.19 35.15 9.32
CA MET A 102 19.33 35.23 10.77
C MET A 102 20.44 36.20 11.18
N ARG A 103 21.59 36.17 10.49
CA ARG A 103 22.74 37.04 10.71
C ARG A 103 22.40 38.52 10.41
N LEU A 104 21.50 38.79 9.47
CA LEU A 104 21.13 40.14 9.02
C LEU A 104 19.93 40.77 9.75
N ARG A 105 19.21 40.03 10.60
CA ARG A 105 18.01 40.54 11.31
C ARG A 105 18.36 41.61 12.35
N ARG A 106 17.64 42.76 12.32
CA ARG A 106 17.72 43.81 13.35
C ARG A 106 17.22 43.24 14.70
N GLY A 107 18.14 43.10 15.66
CA GLY A 107 17.84 42.70 17.05
C GLY A 107 18.40 41.35 17.51
N GLY A 108 19.16 40.63 16.67
CA GLY A 108 19.78 39.35 17.05
C GLY A 108 21.05 39.45 17.90
N PRO A 109 21.52 38.32 18.48
CA PRO A 109 22.66 38.27 19.41
C PRO A 109 24.02 38.69 18.83
N PHE A 110 24.16 38.79 17.50
CA PHE A 110 25.41 39.12 16.80
C PHE A 110 25.55 40.60 16.40
N ARG A 111 24.86 41.52 17.09
CA ARG A 111 24.79 42.97 16.78
C ARG A 111 26.15 43.71 16.70
N ARG A 112 27.27 43.13 17.15
CA ARG A 112 28.54 43.84 17.33
C ARG A 112 29.48 43.85 16.13
N GLU A 113 29.17 43.15 15.05
CA GLU A 113 30.03 43.11 13.86
C GLU A 113 29.25 43.65 12.65
N ARG A 114 29.62 44.86 12.21
CA ARG A 114 29.20 45.43 10.92
C ARG A 114 30.44 46.02 10.23
N PRO A 115 30.81 45.56 9.03
CA PRO A 115 31.72 46.30 8.18
C PRO A 115 30.98 47.44 7.45
N ILE A 116 31.75 48.48 7.11
CA ILE A 116 31.30 49.81 6.68
C ILE A 116 30.73 49.85 5.24
N GLY A 117 30.80 48.76 4.47
CA GLY A 117 30.55 48.77 3.01
C GLY A 117 29.10 48.66 2.52
N GLY A 118 28.10 48.51 3.39
CA GLY A 118 26.73 48.15 2.98
C GLY A 118 25.75 49.32 2.80
N TRP A 119 26.09 50.33 1.99
CA TRP A 119 25.10 51.28 1.46
C TRP A 119 25.11 51.18 -0.05
N ASN A 120 24.12 50.48 -0.62
CA ASN A 120 23.55 50.85 -1.91
C ASN A 120 22.16 50.23 -2.05
N GLU A 121 21.25 51.10 -2.47
CA GLU A 121 19.84 50.86 -2.73
C GLU A 121 19.63 50.60 -4.24
N GLN A 122 18.55 49.87 -4.52
CA GLN A 122 17.79 49.78 -5.78
C GLN A 122 18.15 48.72 -6.83
N ASP A 123 17.19 47.79 -6.95
CA ASP A 123 16.48 47.39 -8.16
C ASP A 123 17.32 47.17 -9.43
N SER A 124 17.49 45.90 -9.77
CA SER A 124 17.67 45.45 -11.15
C SER A 124 16.52 44.53 -11.56
N VAL A 125 15.66 45.08 -12.40
CA VAL A 125 14.60 44.42 -13.16
C VAL A 125 15.22 43.48 -14.20
N GLY A 126 14.76 42.23 -14.26
CA GLY A 126 14.97 41.36 -15.43
C GLY A 126 15.47 39.94 -15.14
N GLY A 127 14.62 39.08 -14.58
CA GLY A 127 14.89 37.64 -14.45
C GLY A 127 14.00 36.98 -13.40
N ARG A 128 13.04 36.14 -13.85
CA ARG A 128 12.05 35.34 -13.09
C ARG A 128 12.40 35.12 -11.61
N ASN A 129 11.95 36.01 -10.74
CA ASN A 129 12.13 35.88 -9.31
C ASN A 129 10.96 35.06 -8.74
N VAL A 130 11.24 33.88 -8.20
CA VAL A 130 10.25 33.07 -7.49
C VAL A 130 10.06 33.69 -6.12
N ASP A 131 8.84 34.08 -5.79
CA ASP A 131 8.50 34.49 -4.43
C ASP A 131 8.47 33.25 -3.53
N TRP A 132 9.55 33.03 -2.80
CA TRP A 132 9.73 31.91 -1.88
C TRP A 132 9.09 32.17 -0.50
N GLU A 133 8.38 33.28 -0.32
CA GLU A 133 7.66 33.60 0.93
C GLU A 133 6.17 33.22 0.88
N ASN A 134 5.66 32.93 -0.33
CA ASN A 134 4.28 32.55 -0.61
C ASN A 134 4.15 31.06 -0.93
N LEU A 135 3.37 30.33 -0.12
CA LEU A 135 3.11 28.90 -0.27
C LEU A 135 2.56 28.54 -1.66
N GLU A 136 1.67 29.37 -2.21
CA GLU A 136 1.07 29.12 -3.53
C GLU A 136 2.09 29.25 -4.65
N SER A 137 3.01 30.22 -4.54
CA SER A 137 4.14 30.39 -5.46
C SER A 137 5.12 29.20 -5.36
N ILE A 138 5.46 28.76 -4.15
CA ILE A 138 6.35 27.61 -3.92
C ILE A 138 5.78 26.32 -4.50
N LEU A 139 4.52 26.01 -4.18
CA LEU A 139 3.86 24.80 -4.68
C LEU A 139 3.68 24.88 -6.21
N TYR A 140 3.33 26.04 -6.76
CA TYR A 140 3.22 26.26 -8.21
C TYR A 140 4.56 26.04 -8.93
N HIS A 141 5.67 26.56 -8.38
CA HIS A 141 7.00 26.42 -9.00
C HIS A 141 7.59 25.01 -8.87
N LEU A 142 7.36 24.29 -7.77
CA LEU A 142 7.77 22.89 -7.61
C LEU A 142 7.04 21.97 -8.61
N THR A 143 5.74 22.18 -8.81
CA THR A 143 4.93 21.44 -9.79
C THR A 143 5.36 21.77 -11.22
N ARG A 144 5.69 23.04 -11.53
CA ARG A 144 6.10 23.45 -12.89
C ARG A 144 7.48 22.96 -13.30
N THR A 145 8.46 23.01 -12.40
CA THR A 145 9.86 22.63 -12.72
C THR A 145 10.00 21.13 -12.97
N THR A 146 9.19 20.33 -12.27
CA THR A 146 9.13 18.88 -12.41
C THR A 146 8.17 18.42 -13.51
N ALA A 147 7.13 19.20 -13.83
CA ALA A 147 6.31 19.00 -15.03
C ALA A 147 7.12 19.20 -16.31
N MET A 148 8.02 20.20 -16.36
CA MET A 148 8.94 20.38 -17.50
C MET A 148 9.97 19.24 -17.64
N ALA A 149 10.25 18.50 -16.57
CA ALA A 149 11.09 17.29 -16.61
C ALA A 149 10.29 16.06 -17.06
N ALA A 150 9.06 15.89 -16.55
CA ALA A 150 8.19 14.78 -16.94
C ALA A 150 7.64 14.90 -18.38
N ASP A 151 7.46 16.13 -18.88
CA ASP A 151 7.12 16.43 -20.29
C ASP A 151 8.31 16.15 -21.23
N LYS A 152 9.55 16.27 -20.73
CA LYS A 152 10.76 15.81 -21.43
C LYS A 152 10.93 14.30 -21.43
N GLU A 153 10.43 13.60 -20.41
CA GLU A 153 10.51 12.14 -20.24
C GLU A 153 9.25 11.41 -20.73
N ASN A 154 8.25 12.14 -21.24
CA ASN A 154 6.99 11.63 -21.79
C ASN A 154 6.24 10.68 -20.83
N ASN A 155 6.20 11.01 -19.53
CA ASN A 155 5.52 10.22 -18.50
C ASN A 155 4.19 10.90 -18.06
N PRO A 156 3.05 10.59 -18.70
CA PRO A 156 1.77 11.23 -18.41
C PRO A 156 1.17 10.81 -17.06
N GLU A 157 1.53 9.63 -16.54
CA GLU A 157 1.04 9.13 -15.24
C GLU A 157 1.65 9.93 -14.08
N GLU A 158 2.95 10.18 -14.13
CA GLU A 158 3.65 10.99 -13.10
C GLU A 158 3.17 12.45 -13.11
N LEU A 159 2.82 13.00 -14.27
CA LEU A 159 2.19 14.32 -14.39
C LEU A 159 0.81 14.37 -13.72
N LEU A 160 0.00 13.32 -13.91
CA LEU A 160 -1.34 13.21 -13.32
C LEU A 160 -1.29 13.03 -11.80
N LEU A 161 -0.48 12.08 -11.30
CA LEU A 161 -0.33 11.82 -9.86
C LEU A 161 0.12 13.07 -9.09
N ARG A 162 0.98 13.90 -9.70
CA ARG A 162 1.45 15.17 -9.10
C ARG A 162 0.39 16.26 -9.10
N LYS A 163 -0.44 16.33 -10.15
CA LYS A 163 -1.60 17.23 -10.20
C LYS A 163 -2.60 16.86 -9.10
N GLU A 164 -2.89 15.57 -8.95
CA GLU A 164 -3.75 15.04 -7.88
C GLU A 164 -3.17 15.33 -6.49
N LEU A 165 -1.85 15.19 -6.29
CA LEU A 165 -1.18 15.54 -5.03
C LEU A 165 -1.33 17.04 -4.68
N TYR A 166 -1.15 17.93 -5.66
CA TYR A 166 -1.30 19.38 -5.45
C TYR A 166 -2.73 19.74 -5.08
N GLU A 167 -3.71 19.22 -5.82
CA GLU A 167 -5.14 19.42 -5.54
C GLU A 167 -5.50 18.86 -4.15
N THR A 168 -4.96 17.71 -3.78
CA THR A 168 -5.15 17.09 -2.46
C THR A 168 -4.59 17.98 -1.35
N ILE A 169 -3.36 18.50 -1.47
CA ILE A 169 -2.76 19.40 -0.47
C ILE A 169 -3.57 20.69 -0.34
N GLN A 170 -4.05 21.26 -1.45
CA GLN A 170 -4.90 22.43 -1.43
C GLN A 170 -6.19 22.15 -0.66
N VAL A 171 -6.93 21.09 -0.99
CA VAL A 171 -8.16 20.70 -0.29
C VAL A 171 -7.89 20.45 1.20
N LEU A 172 -6.74 19.86 1.55
CA LEU A 172 -6.35 19.65 2.94
C LEU A 172 -6.17 20.94 3.71
N LEU A 173 -5.51 21.94 3.13
CA LEU A 173 -5.28 23.22 3.79
C LEU A 173 -6.56 24.02 4.03
N HIS A 174 -7.66 23.71 3.33
CA HIS A 174 -8.98 24.31 3.59
C HIS A 174 -9.60 23.86 4.93
N CYS A 175 -9.12 22.78 5.56
CA CYS A 175 -9.60 22.35 6.87
C CYS A 175 -9.07 23.20 8.03
N LEU A 176 -8.05 24.04 7.77
CA LEU A 176 -7.47 24.95 8.75
C LEU A 176 -8.12 26.32 8.65
N ASN A 177 -8.48 26.92 9.79
CA ASN A 177 -8.95 28.30 9.80
C ASN A 177 -7.79 29.26 9.45
N ARG A 178 -8.11 30.52 9.13
CA ARG A 178 -7.11 31.52 8.67
C ARG A 178 -5.91 31.69 9.63
N LYS A 179 -6.14 31.62 10.95
CA LYS A 179 -5.07 31.73 11.97
C LYS A 179 -4.23 30.45 12.06
N GLU A 180 -4.88 29.29 12.08
CA GLU A 180 -4.24 27.96 12.10
C GLU A 180 -3.37 27.76 10.86
N ARG A 181 -3.92 28.07 9.67
CA ARG A 181 -3.20 27.99 8.40
C ARG A 181 -1.98 28.91 8.40
N GLY A 182 -2.13 30.14 8.85
CA GLY A 182 -1.01 31.08 8.93
C GLY A 182 0.11 30.63 9.88
N MET A 183 -0.23 30.07 11.05
CA MET A 183 0.76 29.53 11.99
C MET A 183 1.42 28.24 11.45
N PHE A 184 0.64 27.38 10.80
CA PHE A 184 1.15 26.17 10.15
C PHE A 184 2.11 26.53 9.00
N GLU A 185 1.75 27.53 8.19
CA GLU A 185 2.59 28.07 7.11
C GLU A 185 3.89 28.67 7.65
N ALA A 186 3.79 29.47 8.71
CA ALA A 186 4.94 30.06 9.39
C ALA A 186 5.92 29.02 9.94
N TYR A 187 5.41 27.92 10.51
CA TYR A 187 6.24 26.86 11.09
C TYR A 187 6.84 25.92 10.03
N PHE A 188 6.03 25.37 9.12
CA PHE A 188 6.50 24.33 8.20
C PHE A 188 7.16 24.89 6.94
N PHE A 189 6.67 26.03 6.44
CA PHE A 189 7.15 26.61 5.19
C PHE A 189 8.11 27.77 5.43
N ARG A 190 7.85 28.63 6.42
CA ARG A 190 8.78 29.71 6.80
C ARG A 190 9.82 29.32 7.85
N GLN A 191 9.71 28.12 8.45
CA GLN A 191 10.63 27.59 9.47
C GLN A 191 10.88 28.54 10.65
N LEU A 192 9.88 29.35 10.99
CA LEU A 192 9.94 30.21 12.18
C LEU A 192 9.84 29.35 13.44
N SER A 193 10.57 29.72 14.49
CA SER A 193 10.50 29.03 15.77
C SER A 193 9.12 29.26 16.43
N PRO A 194 8.67 28.37 17.33
CA PRO A 194 7.43 28.58 18.07
C PRO A 194 7.38 29.93 18.82
N ASP A 195 8.52 30.43 19.30
CA ASP A 195 8.63 31.74 19.96
C ASP A 195 8.48 32.91 18.97
N GLU A 196 9.02 32.78 17.77
CA GLU A 196 8.87 33.77 16.71
C GLU A 196 7.45 33.82 16.16
N ILE A 197 6.80 32.67 16.05
CA ILE A 197 5.38 32.58 15.67
C ILE A 197 4.51 33.18 16.78
N ALA A 198 4.87 32.97 18.05
CA ALA A 198 4.19 33.57 19.19
C ALA A 198 4.26 35.10 19.13
N ALA A 199 5.44 35.66 18.84
CA ALA A 199 5.62 37.09 18.62
C ALA A 199 4.84 37.60 17.39
N LEU A 200 4.87 36.87 16.27
CA LEU A 200 4.21 37.26 15.01
C LEU A 200 2.68 37.32 15.13
N TYR A 201 2.09 36.37 15.87
CA TYR A 201 0.64 36.25 16.05
C TYR A 201 0.15 36.83 17.37
N GLN A 202 0.99 37.54 18.12
CA GLN A 202 0.69 38.13 19.43
C GLN A 202 0.04 37.10 20.38
N THR A 203 0.67 35.93 20.47
CA THR A 203 0.20 34.81 21.28
C THR A 203 1.34 34.25 22.12
N THR A 204 1.08 33.20 22.91
CA THR A 204 2.11 32.53 23.72
C THR A 204 2.69 31.32 22.98
N THR A 205 3.94 30.97 23.26
CA THR A 205 4.60 29.77 22.69
C THR A 205 3.78 28.50 22.96
N GLY A 206 3.19 28.36 24.15
CA GLY A 206 2.29 27.25 24.48
C GLY A 206 1.01 27.21 23.62
N SER A 207 0.47 28.38 23.27
CA SER A 207 -0.65 28.47 22.34
C SER A 207 -0.25 28.05 20.93
N VAL A 208 0.94 28.46 20.46
CA VAL A 208 1.48 28.05 19.15
C VAL A 208 1.65 26.52 19.08
N HIS A 209 2.23 25.89 20.11
CA HIS A 209 2.34 24.42 20.15
C HIS A 209 0.97 23.75 20.10
N THR A 210 -0.01 24.30 20.82
CA THR A 210 -1.39 23.80 20.80
C THR A 210 -2.03 23.93 19.40
N TYR A 211 -1.82 25.06 18.73
CA TYR A 211 -2.32 25.29 17.37
C TYR A 211 -1.63 24.39 16.34
N LEU A 212 -0.31 24.19 16.41
CA LEU A 212 0.42 23.30 15.51
C LEU A 212 0.00 21.85 15.72
N HIS A 213 -0.16 21.42 16.96
CA HIS A 213 -0.68 20.09 17.29
C HIS A 213 -2.09 19.88 16.73
N ARG A 214 -3.01 20.84 16.97
CA ARG A 214 -4.38 20.80 16.43
C ARG A 214 -4.41 20.82 14.90
N SER A 215 -3.57 21.64 14.27
CA SER A 215 -3.49 21.75 12.81
C SER A 215 -2.99 20.45 12.18
N ARG A 216 -1.96 19.81 12.77
CA ARG A 216 -1.49 18.48 12.34
C ARG A 216 -2.58 17.41 12.48
N ARG A 217 -3.35 17.43 13.57
CA ARG A 217 -4.47 16.50 13.79
C ARG A 217 -5.58 16.71 12.75
N LYS A 218 -5.99 17.96 12.50
CA LYS A 218 -7.00 18.32 11.49
C LYS A 218 -6.58 17.94 10.07
N LEU A 219 -5.32 18.18 9.70
CA LEU A 219 -4.79 17.77 8.40
C LEU A 219 -4.73 16.25 8.26
N ARG A 220 -4.34 15.52 9.31
CA ARG A 220 -4.35 14.05 9.30
C ARG A 220 -5.77 13.50 9.13
N GLN A 221 -6.74 14.07 9.84
CA GLN A 221 -8.17 13.74 9.72
C GLN A 221 -8.70 14.01 8.31
N ALA A 222 -8.45 15.21 7.78
CA ALA A 222 -8.89 15.58 6.44
C ALA A 222 -8.21 14.71 5.37
N HIS A 223 -6.93 14.34 5.54
CA HIS A 223 -6.19 13.49 4.60
C HIS A 223 -6.82 12.11 4.49
N VAL A 224 -7.12 11.52 5.64
CA VAL A 224 -7.84 10.25 5.68
C VAL A 224 -9.22 10.38 5.04
N ARG A 225 -9.98 11.44 5.32
CA ARG A 225 -11.32 11.63 4.72
C ARG A 225 -11.27 11.77 3.19
N ILE A 226 -10.31 12.52 2.65
CA ILE A 226 -10.11 12.64 1.20
C ILE A 226 -9.73 11.29 0.60
N LEU A 227 -8.82 10.55 1.24
CA LEU A 227 -8.42 9.20 0.81
C LEU A 227 -9.62 8.22 0.81
N LEU A 228 -10.59 8.42 1.69
CA LEU A 228 -11.81 7.63 1.79
C LEU A 228 -12.98 8.17 0.94
N GLY A 229 -12.82 9.28 0.24
CA GLY A 229 -13.87 9.95 -0.52
C GLY A 229 -15.05 10.45 0.34
N LEU A 230 -14.80 10.76 1.62
CA LEU A 230 -15.80 11.25 2.56
C LEU A 230 -15.99 12.77 2.40
N PRO A 231 -17.23 13.29 2.42
CA PRO A 231 -17.45 14.74 2.37
C PRO A 231 -16.83 15.46 3.58
N PRO A 232 -16.42 16.74 3.44
CA PRO A 232 -15.99 17.55 4.56
C PRO A 232 -17.12 17.64 5.58
N GLU A 233 -16.79 17.66 6.88
CA GLU A 233 -17.81 17.85 7.93
C GLU A 233 -18.47 19.21 7.74
N LYS A 234 -19.68 19.18 7.18
CA LYS A 234 -20.62 20.28 7.38
C LYS A 234 -21.15 20.10 8.79
N GLY A 235 -20.79 21.03 9.69
CA GLY A 235 -21.38 21.07 11.02
C GLY A 235 -22.90 21.03 10.89
N GLY A 236 -23.54 20.02 11.49
CA GLY A 236 -25.00 19.93 11.58
C GLY A 236 -25.68 18.72 10.93
N ALA A 237 -24.96 17.71 10.43
CA ALA A 237 -25.60 16.41 10.17
C ALA A 237 -25.68 15.62 11.48
N GLU A 238 -26.88 15.30 11.96
CA GLU A 238 -27.08 14.32 13.05
C GLU A 238 -26.42 13.00 12.63
N LEU A 239 -25.26 12.72 13.21
CA LEU A 239 -24.58 11.45 13.00
C LEU A 239 -25.43 10.36 13.65
N MET A 240 -25.75 9.29 12.92
CA MET A 240 -26.36 8.12 13.52
C MET A 240 -25.41 7.56 14.59
N HIS A 241 -25.88 7.47 15.83
CA HIS A 241 -25.08 6.99 16.95
C HIS A 241 -25.05 5.45 17.05
N ALA A 242 -25.97 4.76 16.38
CA ALA A 242 -25.94 3.31 16.27
C ALA A 242 -26.70 2.86 15.02
N ARG A 243 -26.19 1.83 14.37
CA ARG A 243 -26.87 1.18 13.24
C ARG A 243 -26.47 -0.28 13.14
N LYS A 244 -27.44 -1.13 12.80
CA LYS A 244 -27.24 -2.55 12.53
C LYS A 244 -28.00 -2.94 11.28
N ILE A 245 -27.33 -3.63 10.35
CA ILE A 245 -27.91 -4.12 9.10
C ILE A 245 -28.32 -5.57 9.29
N VAL A 246 -29.42 -5.99 8.66
CA VAL A 246 -29.76 -7.42 8.54
C VAL A 246 -29.02 -7.96 7.31
N LEU A 247 -28.13 -8.93 7.52
CA LEU A 247 -27.41 -9.56 6.41
C LEU A 247 -28.35 -10.50 5.66
N THR A 248 -28.35 -10.41 4.33
CA THR A 248 -29.11 -11.36 3.49
C THR A 248 -28.51 -12.75 3.61
N GLU A 249 -29.38 -13.77 3.65
CA GLU A 249 -28.95 -15.17 3.64
C GLU A 249 -28.12 -15.46 2.40
N TRP A 250 -27.01 -16.15 2.61
CA TRP A 250 -26.10 -16.63 1.58
C TRP A 250 -25.92 -18.13 1.80
N PRO A 251 -26.19 -18.97 0.79
CA PRO A 251 -26.13 -20.42 0.95
C PRO A 251 -24.68 -20.86 1.14
N VAL A 252 -24.30 -21.09 2.39
CA VAL A 252 -22.99 -21.61 2.78
C VAL A 252 -22.91 -23.07 2.35
N THR A 253 -22.13 -23.36 1.29
CA THR A 253 -22.04 -24.72 0.71
C THR A 253 -20.88 -25.56 1.23
N SER A 254 -20.03 -25.03 2.12
CA SER A 254 -18.93 -25.77 2.74
C SER A 254 -18.64 -25.22 4.14
N ALA A 255 -18.30 -26.11 5.05
CA ALA A 255 -17.93 -25.75 6.41
C ALA A 255 -16.59 -25.02 6.41
N VAL A 256 -16.64 -23.70 6.65
CA VAL A 256 -15.67 -22.94 7.47
C VAL A 256 -14.37 -22.46 6.78
N LEU A 257 -13.89 -23.06 5.69
CA LEU A 257 -12.47 -22.89 5.31
C LEU A 257 -12.11 -21.72 4.37
N ILE A 258 -13.00 -21.29 3.46
CA ILE A 258 -12.73 -20.19 2.51
C ILE A 258 -13.59 -18.97 2.84
N THR A 259 -13.30 -18.32 3.97
CA THR A 259 -14.14 -17.20 4.46
C THR A 259 -14.11 -16.00 3.53
N PHE A 260 -13.01 -15.74 2.82
CA PHE A 260 -12.88 -14.54 2.01
C PHE A 260 -13.95 -14.38 0.92
N ILE A 261 -14.05 -15.36 0.02
CA ILE A 261 -15.00 -15.33 -1.10
C ILE A 261 -16.43 -15.46 -0.58
N ASP A 262 -16.62 -16.22 0.48
CA ASP A 262 -17.90 -16.34 1.16
C ASP A 262 -18.40 -15.01 1.74
N ARG A 263 -17.52 -14.25 2.42
CA ARG A 263 -17.86 -12.90 2.90
C ARG A 263 -18.16 -11.94 1.74
N ILE A 264 -17.44 -12.03 0.62
CA ILE A 264 -17.78 -11.27 -0.60
C ILE A 264 -19.18 -11.67 -1.10
N GLY A 265 -19.51 -12.96 -1.10
CA GLY A 265 -20.84 -13.47 -1.46
C GLY A 265 -21.96 -12.83 -0.62
N HIS A 266 -21.80 -12.81 0.71
CA HIS A 266 -22.73 -12.11 1.61
C HIS A 266 -22.86 -10.60 1.30
N MET A 267 -21.76 -9.90 1.01
CA MET A 267 -21.82 -8.48 0.61
C MET A 267 -22.65 -8.30 -0.65
N LEU A 268 -22.41 -9.14 -1.65
CA LEU A 268 -23.11 -9.10 -2.94
C LEU A 268 -24.59 -9.46 -2.80
N ALA A 269 -24.92 -10.48 -2.00
CA ALA A 269 -26.30 -10.88 -1.70
C ALA A 269 -27.09 -9.73 -1.05
N THR A 270 -26.44 -8.97 -0.15
CA THR A 270 -27.04 -7.76 0.47
C THR A 270 -27.35 -6.66 -0.56
N LEU A 271 -26.69 -6.67 -1.72
CA LEU A 271 -26.94 -5.77 -2.85
C LEU A 271 -27.89 -6.37 -3.89
N GLY A 272 -28.48 -7.54 -3.63
CA GLY A 272 -29.40 -8.24 -4.54
C GLY A 272 -28.72 -9.05 -5.64
N ASP A 273 -27.40 -9.23 -5.59
CA ASP A 273 -26.66 -10.07 -6.54
C ASP A 273 -26.96 -11.56 -6.30
N GLN A 274 -27.15 -12.33 -7.38
CA GLN A 274 -27.61 -13.73 -7.32
C GLN A 274 -26.53 -14.73 -7.78
N ARG A 275 -25.28 -14.29 -7.91
CA ARG A 275 -24.19 -15.19 -8.29
C ARG A 275 -23.95 -16.26 -7.24
N THR A 276 -23.51 -17.42 -7.69
CA THR A 276 -23.22 -18.58 -6.86
C THR A 276 -21.78 -18.56 -6.34
N MET A 277 -21.52 -19.33 -5.28
CA MET A 277 -20.15 -19.56 -4.79
C MET A 277 -19.22 -20.07 -5.89
N THR A 278 -19.70 -20.97 -6.75
CA THR A 278 -18.93 -21.50 -7.89
C THR A 278 -18.50 -20.40 -8.86
N GLU A 279 -19.41 -19.49 -9.21
CA GLU A 279 -19.08 -18.34 -10.07
C GLU A 279 -18.05 -17.42 -9.40
N LEU A 280 -18.23 -17.10 -8.11
CA LEU A 280 -17.30 -16.22 -7.39
C LEU A 280 -15.90 -16.83 -7.24
N MET A 281 -15.82 -18.12 -6.90
CA MET A 281 -14.56 -18.86 -6.76
C MET A 281 -13.80 -18.96 -8.08
N GLY A 282 -14.51 -19.18 -9.19
CA GLY A 282 -13.92 -19.22 -10.52
C GLY A 282 -13.51 -17.85 -11.04
N MET A 283 -14.40 -16.85 -10.97
CA MET A 283 -14.14 -15.48 -11.46
C MET A 283 -13.02 -14.77 -10.70
N SER A 284 -12.90 -15.00 -9.40
CA SER A 284 -11.81 -14.43 -8.59
C SER A 284 -10.46 -15.12 -8.82
N GLY A 285 -10.45 -16.23 -9.57
CA GLY A 285 -9.29 -17.08 -9.75
C GLY A 285 -8.89 -17.85 -8.48
N PHE A 286 -9.60 -17.69 -7.36
CA PHE A 286 -9.26 -18.37 -6.09
C PHE A 286 -9.31 -19.89 -6.19
N ALA A 287 -10.26 -20.42 -6.96
CA ALA A 287 -10.38 -21.85 -7.24
C ALA A 287 -9.08 -22.47 -7.79
N PHE A 288 -8.30 -21.70 -8.55
CA PHE A 288 -7.08 -22.16 -9.22
C PHE A 288 -5.80 -21.84 -8.45
N ARG A 289 -5.89 -21.15 -7.30
CA ARG A 289 -4.72 -20.77 -6.52
C ARG A 289 -4.19 -21.95 -5.70
N PHE A 290 -2.87 -22.03 -5.64
CA PHE A 290 -2.12 -22.94 -4.79
C PHE A 290 -0.80 -22.26 -4.45
N LYS A 291 -0.47 -22.15 -3.16
CA LYS A 291 0.69 -21.38 -2.70
C LYS A 291 1.26 -21.91 -1.39
N ILE A 292 2.58 -22.03 -1.31
CA ILE A 292 3.29 -22.56 -0.14
C ILE A 292 4.42 -21.60 0.19
N SER A 293 4.56 -21.20 1.46
CA SER A 293 5.67 -20.34 1.87
C SER A 293 6.99 -21.09 1.78
N ASP A 294 8.06 -20.39 1.38
CA ASP A 294 9.38 -20.98 1.29
C ASP A 294 10.08 -21.06 2.65
N LYS A 295 9.51 -20.44 3.68
CA LYS A 295 10.13 -20.39 5.01
C LYS A 295 9.29 -21.06 6.09
N THR A 296 8.00 -21.26 5.85
CA THR A 296 7.00 -21.69 6.85
C THR A 296 5.84 -22.43 6.18
N THR A 297 5.12 -23.28 6.90
CA THR A 297 3.87 -23.89 6.39
C THR A 297 2.61 -23.24 7.01
N TYR A 298 2.59 -21.90 7.07
CA TYR A 298 1.41 -21.16 7.54
C TYR A 298 0.18 -21.38 6.65
N ALA A 299 -0.99 -21.44 7.29
CA ALA A 299 -2.28 -21.55 6.61
C ALA A 299 -2.68 -20.30 5.81
N ASP A 300 -1.94 -19.20 5.96
CA ASP A 300 -2.24 -17.92 5.29
C ASP A 300 -1.89 -17.92 3.79
N GLY A 301 -1.25 -18.98 3.29
CA GLY A 301 -0.70 -19.05 1.92
C GLY A 301 -1.70 -18.69 0.82
N ILE A 302 -2.97 -19.12 0.95
CA ILE A 302 -4.02 -18.80 -0.01
C ILE A 302 -4.37 -17.30 -0.02
N TYR A 303 -4.19 -16.63 1.12
CA TYR A 303 -4.48 -15.20 1.30
C TYR A 303 -3.29 -14.31 0.93
N ILE A 304 -2.15 -14.86 0.50
CA ILE A 304 -0.98 -14.06 0.12
C ILE A 304 -1.03 -13.67 -1.36
N PHE A 305 -1.63 -12.52 -1.62
CA PHE A 305 -1.65 -11.87 -2.94
C PHE A 305 -1.81 -10.36 -2.78
N ASP A 306 -1.60 -9.60 -3.86
CA ASP A 306 -1.86 -8.16 -3.85
C ASP A 306 -3.38 -7.93 -3.71
N TRP A 307 -3.81 -7.61 -2.50
CA TRP A 307 -5.22 -7.43 -2.19
C TRP A 307 -5.80 -6.23 -2.89
N ARG A 308 -5.05 -5.12 -2.98
CA ARG A 308 -5.53 -3.88 -3.59
C ARG A 308 -5.81 -4.12 -5.07
N GLN A 309 -4.85 -4.67 -5.80
CA GLN A 309 -5.00 -4.95 -7.22
C GLN A 309 -6.03 -6.06 -7.46
N THR A 310 -5.95 -7.16 -6.71
CA THR A 310 -6.83 -8.33 -6.92
C THR A 310 -8.28 -7.99 -6.60
N LEU A 311 -8.56 -7.33 -5.48
CA LEU A 311 -9.94 -6.94 -5.12
C LEU A 311 -10.49 -5.87 -6.04
N SER A 312 -9.68 -4.86 -6.40
CA SER A 312 -10.14 -3.83 -7.35
C SER A 312 -10.48 -4.45 -8.71
N THR A 313 -9.66 -5.40 -9.18
CA THR A 313 -9.91 -6.13 -10.43
C THR A 313 -11.15 -7.01 -10.31
N LEU A 314 -11.24 -7.80 -9.24
CA LEU A 314 -12.38 -8.68 -8.97
C LEU A 314 -13.69 -7.88 -8.91
N PHE A 315 -13.80 -6.88 -8.04
CA PHE A 315 -15.03 -6.09 -7.93
C PHE A 315 -15.38 -5.39 -9.24
N LYS A 316 -14.37 -4.92 -10.00
CA LYS A 316 -14.61 -4.37 -11.33
C LYS A 316 -15.21 -5.39 -12.29
N GLU A 317 -14.68 -6.61 -12.34
CA GLU A 317 -15.28 -7.71 -13.12
C GLU A 317 -16.66 -8.11 -12.61
N LEU A 318 -16.90 -7.95 -11.31
CA LEU A 318 -18.20 -8.20 -10.71
C LEU A 318 -19.21 -7.07 -10.99
N GLY A 319 -18.80 -5.95 -11.57
CA GLY A 319 -19.65 -4.79 -11.87
C GLY A 319 -19.79 -3.80 -10.72
N TYR A 320 -18.79 -3.74 -9.84
CA TYR A 320 -18.78 -2.85 -8.69
C TYR A 320 -17.47 -2.08 -8.55
N LYS A 321 -17.56 -0.85 -8.04
CA LYS A 321 -16.42 -0.11 -7.52
C LYS A 321 -16.25 -0.42 -6.04
N VAL A 322 -15.02 -0.63 -5.61
CA VAL A 322 -14.67 -0.91 -4.21
C VAL A 322 -13.72 0.17 -3.69
N SER A 323 -13.95 0.66 -2.47
CA SER A 323 -12.94 1.41 -1.73
C SER A 323 -12.26 0.47 -0.75
N ILE A 324 -10.94 0.65 -0.59
CA ILE A 324 -10.12 -0.18 0.30
C ILE A 324 -9.38 0.75 1.27
N LEU A 325 -9.51 0.48 2.55
CA LEU A 325 -8.75 1.14 3.61
C LEU A 325 -7.81 0.11 4.24
N CYS A 326 -6.50 0.29 4.07
CA CYS A 326 -5.48 -0.64 4.53
C CYS A 326 -4.33 0.16 5.17
N GLY A 327 -3.88 -0.27 6.36
CA GLY A 327 -2.82 0.39 7.11
C GLY A 327 -1.44 0.11 6.55
N GLN A 328 -1.12 0.49 5.30
CA GLN A 328 0.20 0.26 4.72
C GLN A 328 1.04 1.54 4.59
N LEU A 329 2.37 1.38 4.63
CA LEU A 329 3.30 2.30 3.95
C LEU A 329 2.92 2.30 2.47
N SER A 330 2.81 3.48 1.85
CA SER A 330 2.21 3.75 0.52
C SER A 330 2.70 2.91 -0.69
N GLN A 331 3.62 1.96 -0.50
CA GLN A 331 4.25 1.14 -1.54
C GLN A 331 4.13 -0.38 -1.35
N ALA A 332 3.56 -0.88 -0.24
CA ALA A 332 3.45 -2.33 -0.02
C ALA A 332 2.14 -2.88 -0.63
N ALA A 333 2.20 -3.97 -1.40
CA ALA A 333 1.03 -4.53 -2.09
C ALA A 333 0.28 -5.62 -1.27
N ILE A 334 0.89 -6.15 -0.22
CA ILE A 334 0.28 -7.13 0.71
C ILE A 334 0.39 -6.60 2.13
N PRO A 335 -0.66 -6.62 2.94
CA PRO A 335 -0.49 -6.34 4.37
C PRO A 335 0.34 -7.45 4.99
N LEU A 336 1.22 -7.06 5.90
CA LEU A 336 2.20 -7.93 6.49
C LEU A 336 1.55 -8.91 7.48
N LEU A 337 0.86 -9.93 6.96
CA LEU A 337 0.17 -10.97 7.74
C LEU A 337 1.07 -11.66 8.75
N ALA A 338 2.32 -11.92 8.35
CA ALA A 338 3.32 -12.59 9.18
C ALA A 338 4.33 -11.64 9.88
N ALA A 339 4.26 -10.32 9.63
CA ALA A 339 5.15 -9.35 10.27
C ALA A 339 4.40 -8.42 11.25
N SER A 340 3.24 -8.87 11.73
CA SER A 340 2.41 -8.19 12.73
C SER A 340 3.16 -7.84 14.01
N GLU A 341 4.20 -8.60 14.35
CA GLU A 341 5.02 -8.35 15.55
C GLU A 341 6.03 -7.20 15.36
N ARG A 342 6.32 -6.76 14.13
CA ARG A 342 7.43 -5.82 13.86
C ARG A 342 7.05 -4.50 13.20
N PHE A 343 5.89 -4.40 12.55
CA PHE A 343 5.47 -3.17 11.86
C PHE A 343 4.00 -2.83 12.14
N PRO A 344 3.69 -2.27 13.32
CA PRO A 344 2.34 -1.86 13.67
C PRO A 344 1.99 -0.57 12.93
N VAL A 345 1.48 -0.66 11.70
CA VAL A 345 0.80 0.47 11.08
C VAL A 345 -0.66 0.42 11.52
N VAL A 346 -0.95 1.17 12.57
CA VAL A 346 -2.30 1.29 13.13
C VAL A 346 -3.02 2.43 12.41
N LEU A 347 -4.12 2.12 11.73
CA LEU A 347 -5.01 3.15 11.21
C LEU A 347 -5.68 3.87 12.39
N PRO A 348 -5.72 5.21 12.39
CA PRO A 348 -6.37 5.94 13.48
C PRO A 348 -7.88 5.65 13.45
N ILE A 349 -8.40 5.06 14.54
CA ILE A 349 -9.77 4.50 14.53
C ILE A 349 -10.83 5.57 14.35
N GLU A 350 -10.78 6.59 15.20
CA GLU A 350 -11.78 7.67 15.19
C GLU A 350 -11.69 8.49 13.90
N GLU A 351 -10.48 8.63 13.36
CA GLU A 351 -10.23 9.44 12.18
C GLU A 351 -10.41 8.71 10.84
N ALA A 352 -10.26 7.38 10.80
CA ALA A 352 -10.26 6.59 9.55
C ALA A 352 -11.26 5.44 9.55
N VAL A 353 -11.19 4.59 10.57
CA VAL A 353 -11.89 3.29 10.62
C VAL A 353 -13.38 3.51 10.81
N LEU A 354 -13.78 4.24 11.85
CA LEU A 354 -15.20 4.48 12.13
C LEU A 354 -15.87 5.29 11.01
N PRO A 355 -15.26 6.37 10.48
CA PRO A 355 -15.83 7.05 9.31
C PRO A 355 -15.99 6.14 8.10
N PHE A 356 -15.05 5.21 7.86
CA PHE A 356 -15.18 4.22 6.79
C PHE A 356 -16.34 3.26 7.03
N ILE A 357 -16.47 2.71 8.24
CA ILE A 357 -17.57 1.81 8.61
C ILE A 357 -18.92 2.52 8.41
N ARG A 358 -19.07 3.73 8.97
CA ARG A 358 -20.29 4.55 8.85
C ARG A 358 -20.65 4.84 7.40
N LYS A 359 -19.67 5.16 6.54
CA LYS A 359 -19.87 5.42 5.08
C LYS A 359 -20.72 4.37 4.39
N TYR A 360 -20.53 3.10 4.75
CA TYR A 360 -21.19 1.95 4.13
C TYR A 360 -22.36 1.45 4.97
N VAL A 361 -22.18 1.31 6.28
CA VAL A 361 -23.21 0.78 7.17
C VAL A 361 -24.45 1.68 7.16
N ASP A 362 -24.26 3.01 7.10
CA ASP A 362 -25.35 4.00 6.99
C ASP A 362 -26.09 3.95 5.64
N LYS A 363 -25.56 3.21 4.67
CA LYS A 363 -26.21 2.95 3.38
C LYS A 363 -26.76 1.53 3.29
N GLY A 364 -26.79 0.79 4.40
CA GLY A 364 -27.23 -0.60 4.41
C GLY A 364 -26.22 -1.57 3.79
N LYS A 365 -24.95 -1.17 3.66
CA LYS A 365 -23.90 -1.99 3.04
C LYS A 365 -22.92 -2.50 4.10
N PRO A 366 -22.68 -3.82 4.19
CA PRO A 366 -21.66 -4.36 5.08
C PRO A 366 -20.25 -3.99 4.60
N VAL A 367 -19.30 -4.02 5.51
CA VAL A 367 -17.88 -3.75 5.24
C VAL A 367 -17.08 -5.03 5.45
N LEU A 368 -16.30 -5.41 4.44
CA LEU A 368 -15.36 -6.51 4.54
C LEU A 368 -14.22 -6.13 5.49
N TYR A 369 -13.90 -7.02 6.41
CA TYR A 369 -12.90 -6.83 7.44
C TYR A 369 -12.02 -8.08 7.54
N PHE A 370 -10.71 -7.87 7.64
CA PHE A 370 -9.75 -8.96 7.82
C PHE A 370 -9.06 -8.87 9.18
N ASP A 371 -8.85 -10.04 9.80
CA ASP A 371 -8.14 -10.27 11.07
C ASP A 371 -9.00 -10.01 12.33
N THR A 372 -9.84 -10.98 12.67
CA THR A 372 -11.00 -10.77 13.56
C THR A 372 -10.79 -10.99 15.05
N LEU A 373 -9.56 -11.15 15.57
CA LEU A 373 -9.40 -11.64 16.94
C LEU A 373 -8.36 -10.91 17.82
N ALA A 374 -8.93 -10.20 18.80
CA ALA A 374 -8.36 -9.92 20.11
C ALA A 374 -8.53 -11.10 21.11
N THR A 375 -9.24 -12.19 20.78
CA THR A 375 -9.72 -13.16 21.79
C THR A 375 -9.41 -14.65 21.60
N LEU A 376 -8.84 -15.10 20.47
CA LEU A 376 -8.37 -16.49 20.31
C LEU A 376 -7.09 -16.51 19.47
N PRO A 377 -5.95 -16.98 20.02
CA PRO A 377 -4.73 -17.07 19.23
C PRO A 377 -4.92 -18.17 18.16
N HIS A 378 -4.54 -17.87 16.92
CA HIS A 378 -4.21 -18.82 15.83
C HIS A 378 -5.18 -19.04 14.65
N VAL A 379 -6.25 -18.25 14.46
CA VAL A 379 -7.09 -18.34 13.24
C VAL A 379 -7.34 -16.94 12.65
N HIS A 380 -6.59 -16.56 11.61
CA HIS A 380 -6.78 -15.31 10.86
C HIS A 380 -7.83 -15.52 9.78
N GLU A 381 -8.97 -14.82 9.86
CA GLU A 381 -10.09 -15.04 8.94
C GLU A 381 -10.81 -13.74 8.57
N TRP A 382 -11.60 -13.80 7.50
CA TRP A 382 -12.40 -12.69 6.99
C TRP A 382 -13.78 -12.62 7.65
N ALA A 383 -14.26 -11.41 7.91
CA ALA A 383 -15.60 -11.15 8.42
C ALA A 383 -16.25 -9.94 7.76
N LEU A 384 -17.53 -9.74 8.07
CA LEU A 384 -18.27 -8.53 7.73
C LEU A 384 -18.56 -7.73 9.00
N ILE A 385 -18.25 -6.44 8.95
CA ILE A 385 -18.82 -5.45 9.87
C ILE A 385 -20.16 -5.04 9.28
N TYR A 386 -21.23 -5.29 10.04
CA TYR A 386 -22.61 -5.05 9.61
C TYR A 386 -23.35 -4.08 10.53
N GLY A 387 -22.66 -3.53 11.52
CA GLY A 387 -23.21 -2.50 12.39
C GLY A 387 -22.17 -1.87 13.32
N TYR A 388 -22.57 -0.80 13.99
CA TYR A 388 -21.82 -0.14 15.05
C TYR A 388 -22.78 0.48 16.09
N ASP A 389 -22.27 0.67 17.31
CA ASP A 389 -22.93 1.39 18.40
C ASP A 389 -21.90 2.30 19.08
N ASP A 390 -21.97 3.60 18.80
CA ASP A 390 -21.04 4.61 19.32
C ASP A 390 -21.20 4.80 20.82
N ASN A 391 -22.41 4.61 21.35
CA ASN A 391 -22.70 4.77 22.78
C ASN A 391 -22.05 3.64 23.58
N LYS A 392 -22.05 2.42 23.03
CA LYS A 392 -21.34 1.27 23.61
C LYS A 392 -19.88 1.19 23.20
N ARG A 393 -19.46 1.98 22.20
CA ARG A 393 -18.14 1.91 21.57
C ARG A 393 -17.84 0.51 21.03
N GLU A 394 -18.79 -0.07 20.29
CA GLU A 394 -18.68 -1.42 19.72
C GLU A 394 -19.03 -1.45 18.23
N VAL A 395 -18.49 -2.44 17.52
CA VAL A 395 -18.91 -2.81 16.17
C VAL A 395 -19.48 -4.23 16.15
N TYR A 396 -20.49 -4.45 15.32
CA TYR A 396 -21.10 -5.77 15.12
C TYR A 396 -20.41 -6.46 13.94
N VAL A 397 -19.86 -7.64 14.18
CA VAL A 397 -19.01 -8.37 13.24
C VAL A 397 -19.50 -9.81 13.09
N THR A 398 -19.43 -10.37 11.88
CA THR A 398 -19.74 -11.80 11.68
C THR A 398 -18.61 -12.67 12.22
N ASP A 399 -18.93 -13.80 12.82
CA ASP A 399 -17.94 -14.81 13.22
C ASP A 399 -18.25 -16.14 12.52
N ILE A 400 -17.22 -16.94 12.24
CA ILE A 400 -17.39 -18.24 11.57
C ILE A 400 -18.17 -19.22 12.45
N MET A 401 -17.90 -19.18 13.76
CA MET A 401 -18.57 -20.02 14.76
C MET A 401 -19.88 -19.38 15.24
N ARG A 402 -20.04 -18.06 15.04
CA ARG A 402 -21.24 -17.29 15.40
C ARG A 402 -21.57 -16.28 14.28
N PRO A 403 -22.30 -16.71 13.24
CA PRO A 403 -22.61 -15.88 12.07
C PRO A 403 -23.17 -14.50 12.42
N GLU A 404 -23.90 -14.40 13.54
CA GLU A 404 -24.37 -13.16 14.15
C GLU A 404 -24.01 -13.11 15.65
N GLY A 405 -23.85 -11.90 16.19
CA GLY A 405 -23.73 -11.67 17.64
C GLY A 405 -22.31 -11.51 18.21
N LYS A 406 -21.25 -11.54 17.40
CA LYS A 406 -19.92 -11.09 17.86
C LYS A 406 -19.83 -9.56 17.83
N THR A 407 -19.37 -8.99 18.93
CA THR A 407 -19.01 -7.57 19.02
C THR A 407 -17.51 -7.43 19.20
N LEU A 408 -16.94 -6.37 18.62
CA LEU A 408 -15.59 -5.91 18.94
C LEU A 408 -15.71 -4.51 19.51
N SER A 409 -15.06 -4.25 20.63
CA SER A 409 -14.98 -2.89 21.17
C SER A 409 -14.08 -2.02 20.28
N TYR A 410 -14.19 -0.70 20.40
CA TYR A 410 -13.30 0.21 19.70
C TYR A 410 -11.85 0.06 20.19
N GLU A 411 -11.66 -0.41 21.42
CA GLU A 411 -10.35 -0.75 21.99
C GLU A 411 -9.77 -2.02 21.34
N ASP A 412 -10.60 -3.06 21.12
CA ASP A 412 -10.17 -4.26 20.38
C ASP A 412 -9.74 -3.92 18.94
N LEU A 413 -10.47 -3.00 18.30
CA LEU A 413 -10.11 -2.45 16.99
C LEU A 413 -8.83 -1.59 17.02
N ALA A 414 -8.42 -1.10 18.19
CA ALA A 414 -7.25 -0.25 18.38
C ALA A 414 -5.99 -1.06 18.61
N GLU A 415 -6.13 -2.06 19.47
CA GLU A 415 -5.07 -2.97 19.89
C GLU A 415 -4.76 -3.99 18.80
N ASN A 416 -5.74 -4.34 17.98
CA ASN A 416 -5.51 -5.06 16.74
C ASN A 416 -5.29 -4.05 15.61
N PRO A 417 -4.07 -3.89 15.05
CA PRO A 417 -3.84 -2.91 14.00
C PRO A 417 -4.80 -3.24 12.85
N LEU A 418 -5.83 -2.43 12.67
CA LEU A 418 -6.86 -2.67 11.66
C LEU A 418 -6.20 -2.75 10.28
N ARG A 419 -6.09 -3.97 9.75
CA ARG A 419 -5.19 -4.26 8.63
C ARG A 419 -5.85 -3.93 7.32
N PHE A 420 -7.15 -4.19 7.21
CA PHE A 420 -7.87 -4.08 5.95
C PHE A 420 -9.38 -3.94 6.16
N LEU A 421 -9.96 -2.95 5.49
CA LEU A 421 -11.39 -2.77 5.30
C LEU A 421 -11.68 -2.58 3.81
N ALA A 422 -12.79 -3.15 3.33
CA ALA A 422 -13.29 -2.86 1.99
C ALA A 422 -14.80 -2.69 1.96
N GLY A 423 -15.28 -1.68 1.22
CA GLY A 423 -16.70 -1.38 1.06
C GLY A 423 -17.06 -1.17 -0.40
N ILE A 424 -18.24 -1.66 -0.79
CA ILE A 424 -18.74 -1.54 -2.17
C ILE A 424 -19.40 -0.16 -2.35
N ASP A 425 -18.81 0.68 -3.21
CA ASP A 425 -19.26 2.04 -3.46
C ASP A 425 -20.52 2.08 -4.33
N GLU A 426 -20.37 1.84 -5.63
CA GLU A 426 -21.44 1.93 -6.61
C GLU A 426 -21.33 0.81 -7.65
N LYS A 427 -22.45 0.50 -8.30
CA LYS A 427 -22.49 -0.41 -9.43
C LYS A 427 -21.92 0.32 -10.64
N ILE A 428 -21.04 -0.33 -11.38
CA ILE A 428 -20.42 0.22 -12.58
C ILE A 428 -20.86 -0.56 -13.81
N GLU A 429 -20.95 0.13 -14.95
CA GLU A 429 -21.12 -0.54 -16.23
C GLU A 429 -19.81 -1.24 -16.60
N VAL A 430 -19.87 -2.57 -16.70
CA VAL A 430 -18.79 -3.37 -17.23
C VAL A 430 -18.93 -3.38 -18.75
N LYS A 431 -17.81 -3.32 -19.49
CA LYS A 431 -17.81 -3.56 -20.93
C LYS A 431 -18.58 -4.85 -21.23
N ASN A 432 -19.37 -4.82 -22.29
CA ASN A 432 -20.21 -5.93 -22.74
C ASN A 432 -19.31 -7.06 -23.29
N GLU A 433 -18.60 -7.74 -22.40
CA GLU A 433 -17.76 -8.89 -22.69
C GLU A 433 -18.64 -10.15 -22.70
N SER A 434 -18.46 -10.98 -23.73
CA SER A 434 -19.20 -12.23 -23.83
C SER A 434 -18.89 -13.17 -22.66
N LYS A 435 -19.83 -14.06 -22.32
CA LYS A 435 -19.58 -15.09 -21.29
C LYS A 435 -18.39 -15.99 -21.66
N VAL A 436 -18.17 -16.22 -22.96
CA VAL A 436 -17.08 -17.02 -23.50
C VAL A 436 -15.73 -16.34 -23.28
N GLU A 437 -15.56 -15.08 -23.68
CA GLU A 437 -14.29 -14.35 -23.51
C GLU A 437 -13.85 -14.28 -22.05
N ARG A 438 -14.80 -14.04 -21.14
CA ARG A 438 -14.56 -14.06 -19.71
C ARG A 438 -14.12 -15.43 -19.22
N ALA A 439 -14.77 -16.51 -19.67
CA ALA A 439 -14.35 -17.86 -19.33
C ALA A 439 -12.93 -18.17 -19.83
N LEU A 440 -12.62 -17.82 -21.09
CA LEU A 440 -11.29 -17.99 -21.67
C LEU A 440 -10.22 -17.18 -20.92
N ARG A 441 -10.53 -15.96 -20.47
CA ARG A 441 -9.62 -15.18 -19.60
C ARG A 441 -9.32 -15.94 -18.30
N GLN A 442 -10.33 -16.52 -17.66
CA GLN A 442 -10.13 -17.26 -16.41
C GLN A 442 -9.36 -18.57 -16.64
N LEU A 443 -9.58 -19.28 -17.75
CA LEU A 443 -8.78 -20.43 -18.14
C LEU A 443 -7.31 -20.05 -18.38
N ARG A 444 -7.07 -18.96 -19.09
CA ARG A 444 -5.70 -18.41 -19.29
C ARG A 444 -5.04 -18.04 -17.97
N PHE A 445 -5.79 -17.43 -17.04
CA PHE A 445 -5.30 -17.15 -15.70
C PHE A 445 -4.92 -18.44 -14.97
N ALA A 446 -5.78 -19.47 -14.98
CA ALA A 446 -5.51 -20.74 -14.31
C ALA A 446 -4.23 -21.41 -14.84
N VAL A 447 -4.09 -21.50 -16.16
CA VAL A 447 -2.89 -22.03 -16.84
C VAL A 447 -1.65 -21.23 -16.47
N ARG A 448 -1.69 -19.90 -16.64
CA ARG A 448 -0.55 -19.03 -16.35
C ARG A 448 -0.14 -19.15 -14.88
N TYR A 449 -1.10 -19.03 -13.96
CA TYR A 449 -0.85 -19.14 -12.52
C TYR A 449 -0.20 -20.49 -12.15
N ALA A 450 -0.69 -21.59 -12.72
CA ALA A 450 -0.15 -22.92 -12.43
C ALA A 450 1.29 -23.10 -12.92
N ARG A 451 1.65 -22.50 -14.07
CA ARG A 451 2.98 -22.65 -14.70
C ARG A 451 4.01 -21.65 -14.16
N THR A 452 3.65 -20.38 -14.05
CA THR A 452 4.58 -19.28 -13.75
C THR A 452 4.40 -18.70 -12.35
N GLY A 453 3.33 -19.06 -11.63
CA GLY A 453 2.96 -18.42 -10.38
C GLY A 453 2.32 -17.04 -10.58
N CYS A 454 2.18 -16.29 -9.48
CA CYS A 454 1.66 -14.91 -9.53
C CYS A 454 2.71 -13.91 -10.00
N ASP A 455 2.26 -12.85 -10.68
CA ASP A 455 3.09 -11.72 -11.15
C ASP A 455 3.72 -10.88 -10.01
N TYR A 456 3.38 -11.17 -8.75
CA TYR A 456 3.83 -10.41 -7.58
C TYR A 456 4.66 -11.26 -6.60
N TRP A 457 5.88 -10.81 -6.33
CA TRP A 457 6.78 -11.36 -5.31
C TRP A 457 6.90 -10.35 -4.15
N PRO A 458 6.55 -10.69 -2.91
CA PRO A 458 6.81 -9.80 -1.79
C PRO A 458 8.32 -9.61 -1.67
N SER A 459 8.82 -8.39 -1.88
CA SER A 459 10.25 -8.05 -1.78
C SER A 459 10.79 -8.10 -0.34
N THR A 460 9.95 -8.43 0.64
CA THR A 460 10.33 -8.59 2.03
C THR A 460 10.87 -9.99 2.30
N VAL A 461 12.05 -10.08 2.93
CA VAL A 461 12.78 -11.31 3.26
C VAL A 461 11.94 -12.36 4.01
N TYR A 462 10.83 -12.00 4.66
CA TYR A 462 10.00 -12.90 5.47
C TYR A 462 8.77 -13.50 4.76
N LEU A 463 8.46 -13.07 3.53
CA LEU A 463 7.25 -13.46 2.79
C LEU A 463 7.60 -14.04 1.41
N SER A 464 8.58 -14.92 1.31
CA SER A 464 8.84 -15.64 0.06
C SER A 464 7.88 -16.85 -0.06
N TYR A 465 7.22 -17.00 -1.21
CA TYR A 465 6.21 -18.02 -1.46
C TYR A 465 6.34 -18.60 -2.86
N THR A 466 6.32 -19.92 -2.96
CA THR A 466 6.18 -20.64 -4.22
C THR A 466 4.70 -20.79 -4.57
N SER A 467 4.34 -20.64 -5.86
CA SER A 467 2.96 -20.67 -6.35
C SER A 467 2.77 -21.71 -7.46
N GLY A 468 1.52 -22.11 -7.70
CA GLY A 468 1.16 -23.02 -8.79
C GLY A 468 1.68 -24.44 -8.57
N LEU A 469 1.99 -25.14 -9.66
CA LEU A 469 2.45 -26.54 -9.62
C LEU A 469 3.77 -26.70 -8.85
N ALA A 470 4.65 -25.71 -8.89
CA ALA A 470 5.91 -25.72 -8.15
C ALA A 470 5.70 -25.69 -6.62
N ALA A 471 4.55 -25.20 -6.14
CA ALA A 471 4.27 -25.18 -4.70
C ALA A 471 4.03 -26.60 -4.15
N TYR A 472 3.59 -27.56 -4.97
CA TYR A 472 3.54 -28.97 -4.58
C TYR A 472 4.93 -29.49 -4.26
N ASP A 473 5.92 -29.21 -5.12
CA ASP A 473 7.31 -29.63 -4.90
C ASP A 473 7.87 -29.05 -3.60
N ARG A 474 7.52 -27.80 -3.30
CA ARG A 474 7.87 -27.17 -2.03
C ARG A 474 7.28 -27.91 -0.83
N TRP A 475 6.00 -28.27 -0.90
CA TRP A 475 5.31 -28.98 0.18
C TRP A 475 5.83 -30.41 0.35
N ILE A 476 6.05 -31.14 -0.75
CA ILE A 476 6.66 -32.47 -0.76
C ILE A 476 8.05 -32.42 -0.12
N GLY A 477 8.85 -31.41 -0.47
CA GLY A 477 10.16 -31.18 0.15
C GLY A 477 10.08 -30.99 1.67
N TYR A 478 9.02 -30.35 2.18
CA TYR A 478 8.78 -30.26 3.63
C TYR A 478 8.39 -31.60 4.24
N MET A 479 7.56 -32.40 3.58
CA MET A 479 7.21 -33.74 4.07
C MET A 479 8.43 -34.65 4.15
N ASN A 480 9.34 -34.57 3.17
CA ASN A 480 10.54 -35.41 3.09
C ASN A 480 11.71 -34.93 3.95
N SER A 481 11.64 -33.72 4.52
CA SER A 481 12.76 -33.18 5.29
C SER A 481 12.91 -33.86 6.67
N PRO A 482 14.13 -34.29 7.04
CA PRO A 482 14.42 -34.94 8.33
C PRO A 482 14.40 -33.95 9.49
N THR A 483 14.75 -32.69 9.22
CA THR A 483 14.82 -31.58 10.18
C THR A 483 13.89 -30.48 9.71
N VAL A 484 12.59 -30.71 9.86
CA VAL A 484 11.64 -29.61 9.82
C VAL A 484 11.50 -29.10 11.24
N LEU A 485 12.05 -27.94 11.55
CA LEU A 485 11.56 -27.16 12.69
C LEU A 485 10.20 -26.62 12.29
N PRO A 486 9.11 -27.08 12.90
CA PRO A 486 7.80 -26.68 12.47
C PRO A 486 7.40 -25.40 13.18
N ASN A 487 6.98 -24.36 12.47
CA ASN A 487 6.14 -23.38 13.15
C ASN A 487 4.69 -23.90 13.19
N ARG A 488 4.48 -24.84 14.12
CA ARG A 488 3.25 -25.17 14.86
C ARG A 488 1.99 -25.24 13.98
N TYR A 489 1.72 -26.36 13.32
CA TYR A 489 1.06 -26.37 12.01
C TYR A 489 -0.46 -26.52 11.97
N GLY A 490 -1.14 -25.64 11.23
CA GLY A 490 -2.50 -25.85 10.70
C GLY A 490 -2.48 -26.38 9.27
N MET A 491 -1.59 -27.36 8.97
CA MET A 491 -1.46 -27.91 7.62
C MET A 491 -2.73 -28.63 7.16
N GLY A 492 -3.50 -29.19 8.10
CA GLY A 492 -4.79 -29.81 7.80
C GLY A 492 -5.80 -28.77 7.32
N GLN A 493 -5.86 -27.60 7.98
CA GLN A 493 -6.66 -26.47 7.52
C GLN A 493 -6.23 -26.04 6.11
N LEU A 494 -4.93 -25.87 5.86
CA LEU A 494 -4.42 -25.48 4.55
C LEU A 494 -4.75 -26.50 3.46
N ALA A 495 -4.58 -27.80 3.73
CA ALA A 495 -4.90 -28.87 2.80
C ALA A 495 -6.41 -28.91 2.48
N ALA A 496 -7.26 -28.73 3.49
CA ALA A 496 -8.70 -28.71 3.31
C ALA A 496 -9.18 -27.47 2.53
N VAL A 497 -8.59 -26.29 2.78
CA VAL A 497 -8.80 -25.07 1.99
C VAL A 497 -8.47 -25.31 0.52
N TYR A 498 -7.31 -25.92 0.22
CA TYR A 498 -6.94 -26.20 -1.15
C TYR A 498 -7.81 -27.28 -1.79
N ALA A 499 -8.16 -28.34 -1.06
CA ALA A 499 -9.10 -29.36 -1.55
C ALA A 499 -10.42 -28.70 -1.97
N GLU A 500 -10.97 -27.82 -1.13
CA GLU A 500 -12.19 -27.08 -1.44
C GLU A 500 -12.03 -26.15 -2.65
N ALA A 501 -10.93 -25.41 -2.76
CA ALA A 501 -10.63 -24.58 -3.92
C ALA A 501 -10.62 -25.41 -5.22
N LYS A 502 -9.99 -26.59 -5.21
CA LYS A 502 -9.98 -27.51 -6.37
C LYS A 502 -11.37 -28.06 -6.70
N ARG A 503 -12.23 -28.33 -5.70
CA ARG A 503 -13.63 -28.71 -5.97
C ARG A 503 -14.41 -27.59 -6.65
N TYR A 504 -14.21 -26.34 -6.24
CA TYR A 504 -14.84 -25.21 -6.94
C TYR A 504 -14.24 -24.97 -8.32
N ALA A 505 -12.95 -25.25 -8.54
CA ALA A 505 -12.35 -25.23 -9.86
C ALA A 505 -13.09 -26.21 -10.79
N ALA A 506 -13.24 -27.46 -10.37
CA ALA A 506 -14.00 -28.46 -11.12
C ALA A 506 -15.44 -28.00 -11.40
N LYS A 507 -16.18 -27.56 -10.36
CA LYS A 507 -17.55 -27.06 -10.53
C LYS A 507 -17.63 -25.87 -11.49
N PHE A 508 -16.66 -24.95 -11.43
CA PHE A 508 -16.63 -23.78 -12.32
C PHE A 508 -16.37 -24.18 -13.76
N LEU A 509 -15.44 -25.11 -14.01
CA LEU A 509 -15.16 -25.62 -15.35
C LEU A 509 -16.40 -26.23 -16.02
N LEU A 510 -17.31 -26.86 -15.26
CA LEU A 510 -18.60 -27.34 -15.78
C LEU A 510 -19.56 -26.24 -16.23
N THR A 511 -19.37 -25.00 -15.78
CA THR A 511 -20.22 -23.85 -16.13
C THR A 511 -19.72 -23.07 -17.35
N ILE A 512 -18.54 -23.43 -17.88
CA ILE A 512 -17.91 -22.70 -18.98
C ILE A 512 -18.66 -22.96 -20.29
N PRO A 513 -19.10 -21.90 -21.01
CA PRO A 513 -19.92 -22.04 -22.21
C PRO A 513 -19.08 -22.28 -23.47
N LEU A 514 -18.17 -23.26 -23.44
CA LEU A 514 -17.42 -23.69 -24.62
C LEU A 514 -18.14 -24.86 -25.32
N THR A 515 -17.76 -25.13 -26.57
CA THR A 515 -18.34 -26.20 -27.39
C THR A 515 -17.26 -27.10 -28.00
N GLY A 516 -17.67 -28.20 -28.63
CA GLY A 516 -16.78 -29.06 -29.41
C GLY A 516 -15.67 -29.71 -28.58
N GLU A 517 -14.50 -29.86 -29.20
CA GLU A 517 -13.34 -30.51 -28.60
C GLU A 517 -12.77 -29.69 -27.43
N ALA A 518 -12.84 -28.36 -27.50
CA ALA A 518 -12.46 -27.47 -26.41
C ALA A 518 -13.26 -27.75 -25.13
N MET A 519 -14.59 -27.97 -25.25
CA MET A 519 -15.43 -28.33 -24.10
C MET A 519 -15.08 -29.71 -23.54
N ARG A 520 -14.84 -30.71 -24.41
CA ARG A 520 -14.43 -32.05 -23.98
C ARG A 520 -13.16 -32.00 -23.12
N LEU A 521 -12.17 -31.20 -23.54
CA LEU A 521 -10.92 -31.00 -22.80
C LEU A 521 -11.17 -30.29 -21.45
N VAL A 522 -12.05 -29.29 -21.40
CA VAL A 522 -12.44 -28.64 -20.13
C VAL A 522 -13.13 -29.61 -19.17
N LEU A 523 -13.94 -30.54 -19.66
CA LEU A 523 -14.57 -31.58 -18.83
C LEU A 523 -13.52 -32.55 -18.25
N LEU A 524 -12.53 -32.96 -19.05
CA LEU A 524 -11.40 -33.78 -18.55
C LEU A 524 -10.58 -33.01 -17.51
N ALA A 525 -10.38 -31.71 -17.69
CA ALA A 525 -9.74 -30.87 -16.70
C ALA A 525 -10.55 -30.84 -15.38
N SER A 526 -11.87 -30.71 -15.47
CA SER A 526 -12.76 -30.76 -14.31
C SER A 526 -12.61 -32.07 -13.52
N GLU A 527 -12.62 -33.21 -14.20
CA GLU A 527 -12.41 -34.52 -13.56
C GLU A 527 -11.05 -34.61 -12.86
N ALA A 528 -9.99 -34.11 -13.51
CA ALA A 528 -8.66 -34.07 -12.92
C ALA A 528 -8.61 -33.20 -11.65
N TYR A 529 -9.30 -32.05 -11.64
CA TYR A 529 -9.43 -31.21 -10.43
C TYR A 529 -10.21 -31.90 -9.29
N VAL A 530 -11.22 -32.73 -9.61
CA VAL A 530 -11.92 -33.55 -8.60
C VAL A 530 -10.97 -34.55 -7.96
N GLN A 531 -10.14 -35.22 -8.75
CA GLN A 531 -9.16 -36.18 -8.23
C GLN A 531 -8.08 -35.49 -7.37
N ALA A 532 -7.55 -34.35 -7.84
CA ALA A 532 -6.60 -33.56 -7.06
C ALA A 532 -7.20 -33.10 -5.71
N ALA A 533 -8.48 -32.71 -5.69
CA ALA A 533 -9.18 -32.35 -4.47
C ALA A 533 -9.30 -33.51 -3.48
N ALA A 534 -9.63 -34.71 -3.98
CA ALA A 534 -9.77 -35.90 -3.15
C ALA A 534 -8.45 -36.28 -2.45
N GLU A 535 -7.33 -36.21 -3.18
CA GLU A 535 -6.01 -36.49 -2.60
C GLU A 535 -5.63 -35.46 -1.51
N LEU A 536 -5.89 -34.16 -1.74
CA LEU A 536 -5.66 -33.10 -0.75
C LEU A 536 -6.55 -33.24 0.49
N GLU A 537 -7.79 -33.71 0.32
CA GLU A 537 -8.69 -34.00 1.45
C GLU A 537 -8.13 -35.13 2.32
N ILE A 538 -7.56 -36.19 1.73
CA ILE A 538 -6.91 -37.26 2.49
C ILE A 538 -5.71 -36.70 3.27
N VAL A 539 -4.89 -35.83 2.66
CA VAL A 539 -3.80 -35.14 3.38
C VAL A 539 -4.36 -34.38 4.58
N SER A 540 -5.45 -33.64 4.41
CA SER A 540 -6.04 -32.82 5.48
C SER A 540 -6.42 -33.62 6.72
N ASN A 541 -6.85 -34.88 6.55
CA ASN A 541 -7.25 -35.79 7.62
C ASN A 541 -6.05 -36.47 8.31
N LYS A 542 -4.84 -36.39 7.73
CA LYS A 542 -3.63 -37.05 8.24
C LYS A 542 -2.69 -36.12 8.99
N VAL A 543 -2.86 -34.81 8.86
CA VAL A 543 -2.02 -33.81 9.52
C VAL A 543 -2.82 -32.94 10.48
N PRO A 544 -2.20 -32.34 11.52
CA PRO A 544 -2.90 -31.47 12.44
C PRO A 544 -3.65 -30.34 11.75
N PHE A 545 -4.94 -30.22 12.07
CA PHE A 545 -5.83 -29.19 11.53
C PHE A 545 -5.51 -27.81 12.13
N MET A 546 -5.25 -27.77 13.44
CA MET A 546 -4.86 -26.57 14.19
C MET A 546 -3.38 -26.60 14.55
N ARG A 547 -2.81 -25.42 14.80
CA ARG A 547 -1.41 -25.24 15.21
C ARG A 547 -1.04 -26.20 16.35
N SER A 548 -0.10 -27.10 16.08
CA SER A 548 0.38 -28.10 17.05
C SER A 548 1.91 -28.21 17.02
N SER A 549 2.52 -28.39 18.20
CA SER A 549 3.94 -28.71 18.35
C SER A 549 4.27 -30.20 18.15
N ALA A 550 3.26 -31.05 17.92
CA ALA A 550 3.45 -32.48 17.71
C ALA A 550 4.18 -32.75 16.39
N LEU A 551 5.19 -33.62 16.43
CA LEU A 551 5.90 -34.08 15.26
C LEU A 551 5.08 -35.13 14.52
N LEU A 552 4.99 -35.01 13.19
CA LEU A 552 4.42 -36.05 12.33
C LEU A 552 5.36 -37.27 12.31
N SER A 553 4.77 -38.48 12.35
CA SER A 553 5.56 -39.71 12.20
C SER A 553 6.20 -39.80 10.81
N PRO A 554 7.35 -40.47 10.65
CA PRO A 554 7.96 -40.69 9.34
C PRO A 554 7.02 -41.36 8.32
N GLU A 555 6.18 -42.28 8.77
CA GLU A 555 5.18 -42.96 7.94
C GLU A 555 4.13 -41.97 7.43
N THR A 556 3.60 -41.13 8.32
CA THR A 556 2.59 -40.11 7.98
C THR A 556 3.17 -39.09 6.99
N LYS A 557 4.42 -38.67 7.19
CA LYS A 557 5.13 -37.77 6.29
C LYS A 557 5.27 -38.36 4.88
N ASN A 558 5.75 -39.60 4.79
CA ASN A 558 5.93 -40.30 3.52
C ASN A 558 4.60 -40.53 2.79
N GLU A 559 3.54 -40.86 3.53
CA GLU A 559 2.20 -41.01 2.96
C GLU A 559 1.68 -39.67 2.43
N CYS A 560 1.80 -38.59 3.20
CA CYS A 560 1.40 -37.25 2.75
C CYS A 560 2.19 -36.79 1.52
N ALA A 561 3.50 -37.07 1.45
CA ALA A 561 4.31 -36.75 0.28
C ALA A 561 3.76 -37.43 -0.99
N LYS A 562 3.44 -38.73 -0.92
CA LYS A 562 2.85 -39.48 -2.04
C LYS A 562 1.47 -38.95 -2.47
N LEU A 563 0.63 -38.57 -1.50
CA LEU A 563 -0.68 -37.97 -1.79
C LEU A 563 -0.52 -36.61 -2.49
N LEU A 564 0.44 -35.79 -2.04
CA LEU A 564 0.76 -34.52 -2.70
C LEU A 564 1.31 -34.71 -4.11
N GLU A 565 2.13 -35.73 -4.35
CA GLU A 565 2.61 -36.10 -5.69
C GLU A 565 1.43 -36.45 -6.62
N LYS A 566 0.51 -37.32 -6.17
CA LYS A 566 -0.69 -37.66 -6.94
C LYS A 566 -1.57 -36.43 -7.21
N ALA A 567 -1.81 -35.60 -6.19
CA ALA A 567 -2.57 -34.36 -6.37
C ALA A 567 -1.92 -33.44 -7.41
N LYS A 568 -0.59 -33.33 -7.41
CA LYS A 568 0.18 -32.59 -8.40
C LYS A 568 0.04 -33.19 -9.80
N GLU A 569 0.10 -34.51 -9.95
CA GLU A 569 -0.07 -35.20 -11.23
C GLU A 569 -1.46 -34.91 -11.83
N PHE A 570 -2.51 -35.03 -11.02
CA PHE A 570 -3.87 -34.71 -11.44
C PHE A 570 -4.02 -33.23 -11.82
N GLU A 571 -3.53 -32.29 -11.00
CA GLU A 571 -3.61 -30.87 -11.38
C GLU A 571 -2.76 -30.56 -12.62
N THR A 572 -1.60 -31.19 -12.79
CA THR A 572 -0.77 -31.05 -13.99
C THR A 572 -1.50 -31.53 -15.25
N ALA A 573 -2.18 -32.67 -15.17
CA ALA A 573 -3.01 -33.17 -16.25
C ALA A 573 -4.17 -32.21 -16.55
N GLY A 574 -4.86 -31.72 -15.50
CA GLY A 574 -5.92 -30.73 -15.62
C GLY A 574 -5.47 -29.47 -16.36
N ILE A 575 -4.32 -28.90 -15.97
CA ILE A 575 -3.72 -27.74 -16.63
C ILE A 575 -3.35 -28.05 -18.09
N GLY A 576 -2.80 -29.22 -18.38
CA GLY A 576 -2.51 -29.65 -19.74
C GLY A 576 -3.77 -29.74 -20.62
N TYR A 577 -4.89 -30.22 -20.07
CA TYR A 577 -6.17 -30.20 -20.77
C TYR A 577 -6.68 -28.78 -21.01
N LEU A 578 -6.54 -27.86 -20.05
CA LEU A 578 -6.92 -26.45 -20.23
C LEU A 578 -6.06 -25.73 -21.29
N GLU A 579 -4.74 -26.00 -21.33
CA GLU A 579 -3.83 -25.50 -22.37
C GLU A 579 -4.28 -25.96 -23.76
N ASN A 580 -4.58 -27.25 -23.87
CA ASN A 580 -5.07 -27.81 -25.13
C ASN A 580 -6.44 -27.22 -25.49
N ALA A 581 -7.36 -27.08 -24.54
CA ALA A 581 -8.68 -26.48 -24.77
C ALA A 581 -8.58 -25.07 -25.35
N LEU A 582 -7.74 -24.22 -24.75
CA LEU A 582 -7.46 -22.86 -25.23
C LEU A 582 -6.88 -22.89 -26.66
N SER A 583 -5.90 -23.76 -26.91
CA SER A 583 -5.28 -23.88 -28.23
C SER A 583 -6.25 -24.38 -29.30
N THR A 584 -7.19 -25.25 -28.95
CA THR A 584 -8.21 -25.80 -29.85
C THR A 584 -9.25 -24.74 -30.16
N TRP A 585 -9.73 -24.02 -29.14
CA TRP A 585 -10.67 -22.92 -29.32
C TRP A 585 -10.11 -21.82 -30.24
N ASP A 586 -8.87 -21.39 -30.00
CA ASP A 586 -8.19 -20.37 -30.83
C ASP A 586 -7.97 -20.83 -32.30
N ARG A 587 -8.05 -22.14 -32.57
CA ARG A 587 -7.97 -22.73 -33.92
C ARG A 587 -9.33 -22.90 -34.58
N GLU A 588 -10.40 -23.12 -33.80
CA GLU A 588 -11.77 -23.30 -34.29
C GLU A 588 -12.48 -21.96 -34.58
N GLU A 589 -12.08 -20.86 -33.90
CA GLU A 589 -12.61 -19.51 -34.16
C GLU A 589 -11.84 -18.72 -35.26
N LYS A 590 -10.69 -19.23 -35.72
CA LYS A 590 -9.96 -18.70 -36.88
C LYS A 590 -10.36 -19.42 -38.15
#